data_AF-T0ZRI2-F1
#
_entry.id   AF-T0ZRI2-F1
#
_cell.length_a   1.000
_cell.length_b   1.000
_cell.length_c   1.000
_cell.angle_alpha   90.00
_cell.angle_beta   90.00
_cell.angle_gamma   90.00
#
_symmetry.space_group_name_H-M   'P 1'
#
loop_
_entity.id
_entity.type
_entity.pdbx_description
1 polymer ?
#
loop_
_entity_poly.entity_id
_entity_poly.type
_entity_poly.pdbx_seq_one_letter_code
_entity_poly.pdbx_strand_id
1 'polypeptide(L)'
;WAWPAAFGSPHFFSTVGQYCGAAYHPINGITDTSFAAVNDYEYCKYWLQVGAGDGFSSHLHLSGSAKRMADARMNGMRVVTVEPRMSPAAAKADEWVPIRPGTDRAFALGLMHSMVFEHKIYDRGFLQHRTNAPYLIGPSGSYALSADGKAMVWDRVAGRAREWDDPGI
;
A
#
# COMPACT_ATOMS: atom_id res chain seq x y z
N TRP A 1 -19.07 16.63 10.12
CA TRP A 1 -19.64 15.45 10.82
C TRP A 1 -20.74 15.82 11.83
N ALA A 2 -20.61 16.90 12.62
CA ALA A 2 -21.37 17.03 13.87
C ALA A 2 -22.84 17.41 13.69
N TRP A 3 -23.17 18.23 12.67
CA TRP A 3 -24.51 18.80 12.55
C TRP A 3 -25.60 17.75 12.25
N PRO A 4 -25.51 16.89 11.22
CA PRO A 4 -26.52 15.83 11.00
C PRO A 4 -26.57 14.80 12.13
N ALA A 5 -25.40 14.48 12.71
CA ALA A 5 -25.29 13.58 13.86
C ALA A 5 -26.00 14.13 15.10
N ALA A 6 -25.98 15.45 15.32
CA ALA A 6 -26.68 16.10 16.44
C ALA A 6 -28.20 15.98 16.34
N PHE A 7 -28.76 15.84 15.14
CA PHE A 7 -30.20 15.58 14.92
C PHE A 7 -30.54 14.08 14.82
N GLY A 8 -29.58 13.20 15.13
CA GLY A 8 -29.78 11.75 15.07
C GLY A 8 -29.93 11.20 13.64
N SER A 9 -29.58 11.96 12.60
CA SER A 9 -29.67 11.49 11.22
C SER A 9 -28.40 10.71 10.83
N PRO A 10 -28.52 9.41 10.50
CA PRO A 10 -27.41 8.64 9.94
C PRO A 10 -27.19 8.98 8.44
N HIS A 11 -28.11 9.73 7.83
CA HIS A 11 -28.08 10.07 6.41
C HIS A 11 -27.31 11.37 6.19
N PHE A 12 -25.99 11.28 6.18
CA PHE A 12 -25.15 12.38 5.73
C PHE A 12 -24.07 11.88 4.78
N PHE A 13 -23.82 12.65 3.74
CA PHE A 13 -22.74 12.44 2.79
C PHE A 13 -21.75 13.60 2.95
N SER A 14 -20.46 13.30 3.00
CA SER A 14 -19.41 14.30 3.12
C SER A 14 -18.55 14.28 1.87
N THR A 15 -18.42 15.42 1.19
CA THR A 15 -17.51 15.57 0.07
C THR A 15 -16.04 15.54 0.50
N VAL A 16 -15.77 15.84 1.77
CA VAL A 16 -14.43 15.82 2.38
C VAL A 16 -14.15 14.41 2.88
N GLY A 17 -13.18 13.74 2.24
CA GLY A 17 -12.70 12.40 2.60
C GLY A 17 -13.31 11.23 1.81
N GLN A 18 -14.60 11.28 1.45
CA GLN A 18 -15.23 10.16 0.73
C GLN A 18 -14.80 10.09 -0.75
N TYR A 19 -14.66 11.21 -1.47
CA TYR A 19 -14.27 11.13 -2.89
C TYR A 19 -12.80 10.78 -3.10
N CYS A 20 -11.89 11.44 -2.37
CA CYS A 20 -10.45 11.23 -2.53
C CYS A 20 -9.92 10.05 -1.70
N GLY A 21 -10.61 9.68 -0.63
CA GLY A 21 -10.11 8.76 0.37
C GLY A 21 -10.94 7.48 0.57
N ALA A 22 -12.09 7.31 -0.10
CA ALA A 22 -12.93 6.11 0.13
C ALA A 22 -12.22 4.79 -0.15
N ALA A 23 -11.28 4.74 -1.09
CA ALA A 23 -10.47 3.55 -1.34
C ALA A 23 -9.19 3.52 -0.48
N TYR A 24 -8.58 4.69 -0.26
CA TYR A 24 -7.31 4.82 0.46
C TYR A 24 -7.45 4.63 1.97
N HIS A 25 -8.40 5.30 2.62
CA HIS A 25 -8.55 5.27 4.08
C HIS A 25 -8.86 3.87 4.65
N PRO A 26 -9.75 3.05 4.05
CA PRO A 26 -9.97 1.70 4.54
C PRO A 26 -8.74 0.81 4.35
N ILE A 27 -7.99 0.98 3.26
CA ILE A 27 -6.76 0.21 3.04
C ILE A 27 -5.72 0.58 4.10
N ASN A 28 -5.47 1.87 4.35
CA ASN A 28 -4.59 2.31 5.43
C ASN A 28 -5.06 1.73 6.78
N GLY A 29 -6.34 1.86 7.11
CA GLY A 29 -6.91 1.30 8.33
C GLY A 29 -6.64 -0.21 8.49
N ILE A 30 -6.67 -0.97 7.39
CA ILE A 30 -6.37 -2.40 7.37
C ILE A 30 -4.87 -2.68 7.48
N THR A 31 -4.02 -1.90 6.80
CA THR A 31 -2.58 -2.20 6.67
C THR A 31 -1.73 -1.60 7.78
N ASP A 32 -2.05 -0.40 8.22
CA ASP A 32 -1.23 0.41 9.13
C ASP A 32 -2.03 0.99 10.32
N THR A 33 -3.33 0.72 10.41
CA THR A 33 -4.21 1.24 11.48
C THR A 33 -4.23 2.78 11.51
N SER A 34 -3.96 3.44 10.39
CA SER A 34 -4.00 4.89 10.26
C SER A 34 -5.16 5.35 9.39
N PHE A 35 -5.59 6.60 9.61
CA PHE A 35 -6.50 7.28 8.68
C PHE A 35 -5.76 7.72 7.41
N ALA A 36 -4.52 8.15 7.57
CA ALA A 36 -3.64 8.57 6.51
C ALA A 36 -2.19 8.43 6.97
N ALA A 37 -1.30 8.14 6.02
CA ALA A 37 0.13 8.07 6.26
C ALA A 37 0.82 9.26 5.59
N VAL A 38 1.77 9.87 6.31
CA VAL A 38 2.72 10.81 5.70
C VAL A 38 3.91 10.00 5.22
N ASN A 39 4.25 10.17 3.95
CA ASN A 39 5.42 9.51 3.37
C ASN A 39 6.71 10.02 4.02
N ASP A 40 7.70 9.13 4.13
CA ASP A 40 9.03 9.46 4.63
C ASP A 40 9.89 10.05 3.51
N TYR A 41 9.91 11.38 3.42
CA TYR A 41 10.75 12.09 2.46
C TYR A 41 12.23 12.13 2.90
N GLU A 42 12.52 12.00 4.19
CA GLU A 42 13.86 12.27 4.73
C GLU A 42 14.83 11.12 4.43
N TYR A 43 14.35 9.87 4.60
CA TYR A 43 15.21 8.69 4.46
C TYR A 43 14.99 7.95 3.14
N CYS A 44 13.89 8.19 2.42
CA CYS A 44 13.61 7.52 1.16
C CYS A 44 14.68 7.82 0.10
N LYS A 45 15.14 6.75 -0.57
CA LYS A 45 16.15 6.83 -1.65
C LYS A 45 15.56 6.60 -3.04
N TYR A 46 14.41 5.93 -3.10
CA TYR A 46 13.72 5.60 -4.32
C TYR A 46 12.21 5.76 -4.13
N TRP A 47 11.64 6.77 -4.76
CA TRP A 47 10.24 7.13 -4.68
C TRP A 47 9.50 6.64 -5.92
N LEU A 48 8.67 5.61 -5.75
CA LEU A 48 7.80 5.11 -6.82
C LEU A 48 6.36 5.63 -6.60
N GLN A 49 5.93 6.52 -7.49
CA GLN A 49 4.62 7.14 -7.41
C GLN A 49 3.69 6.61 -8.50
N VAL A 50 2.62 5.91 -8.12
CA VAL A 50 1.65 5.33 -9.07
C VAL A 50 0.36 6.15 -9.04
N GLY A 51 0.11 6.93 -10.09
CA GLY A 51 -1.12 7.72 -10.25
C GLY A 51 -1.33 8.86 -9.24
N ALA A 52 -0.31 9.23 -8.46
CA ALA A 52 -0.37 10.29 -7.44
C ALA A 52 0.49 11.50 -7.82
N GLY A 53 0.43 12.56 -7.00
CA GLY A 53 1.13 13.84 -7.22
C GLY A 53 1.84 14.37 -5.97
N ASP A 54 2.19 13.47 -5.06
CA ASP A 54 2.72 13.74 -3.73
C ASP A 54 4.00 14.58 -3.79
N GLY A 55 4.03 15.66 -3.03
CA GLY A 55 5.17 16.58 -2.99
C GLY A 55 5.33 17.49 -4.22
N PHE A 56 4.46 17.37 -5.24
CA PHE A 56 4.57 18.18 -6.47
C PHE A 56 3.33 19.02 -6.79
N SER A 57 2.14 18.42 -6.72
CA SER A 57 0.91 19.08 -7.23
C SER A 57 -0.38 18.69 -6.54
N SER A 58 -0.44 17.54 -5.87
CA SER A 58 -1.66 17.04 -5.25
C SER A 58 -1.34 16.10 -4.08
N HIS A 59 -2.38 15.41 -3.59
CA HIS A 59 -2.34 14.53 -2.42
C HIS A 59 -2.26 15.27 -1.07
N LEU A 60 -2.24 14.50 0.02
CA LEU A 60 -2.26 14.98 1.38
C LEU A 60 -1.03 15.84 1.69
N HIS A 61 -1.28 16.94 2.40
CA HIS A 61 -0.26 17.79 3.01
C HIS A 61 0.71 18.46 2.02
N LEU A 62 0.28 18.73 0.78
CA LEU A 62 1.11 19.34 -0.27
C LEU A 62 1.97 20.52 0.24
N SER A 63 1.35 21.46 0.97
CA SER A 63 2.06 22.64 1.50
C SER A 63 3.20 22.28 2.46
N GLY A 64 3.06 21.18 3.21
CA GLY A 64 4.09 20.68 4.11
C GLY A 64 5.09 19.72 3.45
N SER A 65 4.70 19.03 2.39
CA SER A 65 5.53 18.02 1.72
C SER A 65 6.37 18.58 0.57
N ALA A 66 5.96 19.67 -0.09
CA ALA A 66 6.65 20.19 -1.28
C ALA A 66 8.13 20.52 -1.01
N LYS A 67 8.43 21.22 0.09
CA LYS A 67 9.83 21.49 0.49
C LYS A 67 10.59 20.19 0.78
N ARG A 68 9.97 19.25 1.50
CA ARG A 68 10.59 17.98 1.87
C ARG A 68 10.94 17.13 0.65
N MET A 69 10.05 17.08 -0.34
CA MET A 69 10.29 16.43 -1.63
C MET A 69 11.46 17.08 -2.37
N ALA A 70 11.51 18.42 -2.42
CA ALA A 70 12.62 19.13 -3.04
C ALA A 70 13.96 18.82 -2.35
N ASP A 71 14.02 18.91 -1.02
CA ASP A 71 15.21 18.61 -0.23
C ASP A 71 15.66 17.15 -0.42
N ALA A 72 14.73 16.20 -0.40
CA ALA A 72 15.00 14.78 -0.58
C ALA A 72 15.65 14.47 -1.95
N ARG A 73 15.12 15.08 -3.01
CA ARG A 73 15.69 14.96 -4.36
C ARG A 73 17.07 15.57 -4.46
N MET A 74 17.29 16.74 -3.85
CA MET A 74 18.62 17.35 -3.77
C MET A 74 19.62 16.46 -3.01
N ASN A 75 19.13 15.67 -2.05
CA ASN A 75 19.90 14.66 -1.32
C ASN A 75 20.02 13.31 -2.06
N GLY A 76 19.64 13.24 -3.34
CA GLY A 76 19.85 12.10 -4.21
C GLY A 76 18.72 11.06 -4.23
N MET A 77 17.54 11.35 -3.66
CA MET A 77 16.36 10.50 -3.85
C MET A 77 15.94 10.49 -5.32
N ARG A 78 15.83 9.31 -5.92
CA ARG A 78 15.29 9.13 -7.27
C ARG A 78 13.77 9.05 -7.23
N VAL A 79 13.10 9.77 -8.12
CA VAL A 79 11.64 9.83 -8.25
C VAL A 79 11.21 9.26 -9.58
N VAL A 80 10.34 8.25 -9.53
CA VAL A 80 9.71 7.61 -10.70
C VAL A 80 8.21 7.77 -10.61
N THR A 81 7.59 8.21 -11.69
CA THR A 81 6.14 8.41 -11.79
C THR A 81 5.54 7.47 -12.81
N VAL A 82 4.46 6.78 -12.43
CA VAL A 82 3.74 5.82 -13.25
C VAL A 82 2.32 6.34 -13.43
N GLU A 83 2.01 6.89 -14.60
CA GLU A 83 0.71 7.51 -14.86
C GLU A 83 0.43 7.67 -16.37
N PRO A 84 -0.84 7.71 -16.79
CA PRO A 84 -1.19 7.72 -18.22
C PRO A 84 -0.92 9.04 -18.95
N ARG A 85 -0.70 10.14 -18.21
CA ARG A 85 -0.40 11.45 -18.78
C ARG A 85 0.86 12.01 -18.12
N MET A 86 1.59 12.85 -18.83
CA MET A 86 2.66 13.63 -18.22
C MET A 86 2.06 14.73 -17.35
N SER A 87 1.91 14.49 -16.04
CA SER A 87 1.45 15.49 -15.08
C SER A 87 2.58 16.43 -14.64
N PRO A 88 2.30 17.48 -13.85
CA PRO A 88 3.35 18.28 -13.22
C PRO A 88 4.30 17.48 -12.31
N ALA A 89 3.83 16.35 -11.74
CA ALA A 89 4.70 15.44 -11.01
C ALA A 89 5.62 14.68 -11.95
N ALA A 90 5.10 14.06 -13.02
CA ALA A 90 5.91 13.39 -14.03
C ALA A 90 6.92 14.31 -14.73
N ALA A 91 6.52 15.55 -15.04
CA ALA A 91 7.42 16.54 -15.64
C ALA A 91 8.60 16.93 -14.72
N LYS A 92 8.47 16.69 -13.41
CA LYS A 92 9.52 16.96 -12.42
C LYS A 92 10.23 15.69 -11.95
N ALA A 93 9.70 14.50 -12.25
CA ALA A 93 10.30 13.23 -11.88
C ALA A 93 11.58 12.96 -12.67
N ASP A 94 12.39 12.02 -12.19
CA ASP A 94 13.58 11.56 -12.92
C ASP A 94 13.20 10.57 -14.03
N GLU A 95 12.05 9.89 -13.88
CA GLU A 95 11.49 9.00 -14.88
C GLU A 95 9.96 9.06 -14.88
N TRP A 96 9.39 9.07 -16.10
CA TRP A 96 7.96 8.91 -16.33
C TRP A 96 7.70 7.61 -17.10
N VAL A 97 6.90 6.73 -16.49
CA VAL A 97 6.46 5.46 -17.06
C VAL A 97 5.00 5.61 -17.48
N PRO A 98 4.70 5.80 -18.78
CA PRO A 98 3.33 5.90 -19.26
C PRO A 98 2.63 4.54 -19.17
N ILE A 99 1.43 4.53 -18.57
CA ILE A 99 0.54 3.35 -18.53
C ILE A 99 -0.80 3.66 -19.21
N ARG A 100 -1.58 2.63 -19.54
CA ARG A 100 -2.95 2.86 -20.02
C ARG A 100 -3.84 3.25 -18.82
N PRO A 101 -4.81 4.16 -18.98
CA PRO A 101 -5.76 4.45 -17.91
C PRO A 101 -6.44 3.16 -17.39
N GLY A 102 -6.47 2.99 -16.06
CA GLY A 102 -7.06 1.82 -15.41
C GLY A 102 -6.21 0.55 -15.39
N THR A 103 -4.93 0.62 -15.79
CA THR A 103 -4.00 -0.53 -15.76
C THR A 103 -2.97 -0.47 -14.63
N ASP A 104 -3.20 0.37 -13.62
CA ASP A 104 -2.37 0.48 -12.41
C ASP A 104 -2.30 -0.85 -11.64
N ARG A 105 -3.41 -1.58 -11.53
CA ARG A 105 -3.42 -2.93 -10.93
C ARG A 105 -2.52 -3.91 -11.69
N ALA A 106 -2.56 -3.87 -13.02
CA ALA A 106 -1.72 -4.74 -13.84
C ALA A 106 -0.23 -4.40 -13.67
N PHE A 107 0.10 -3.10 -13.57
CA PHE A 107 1.45 -2.64 -13.24
C PHE A 107 1.90 -3.15 -11.86
N ALA A 108 1.08 -2.98 -10.82
CA ALA A 108 1.42 -3.43 -9.46
C ALA A 108 1.62 -4.95 -9.38
N LEU A 109 0.74 -5.73 -10.03
CA LEU A 109 0.88 -7.19 -10.11
C LEU A 109 2.13 -7.62 -10.88
N GLY A 110 2.44 -6.93 -11.99
CA GLY A 110 3.67 -7.17 -12.76
C GLY A 110 4.93 -6.87 -11.94
N LEU A 111 4.95 -5.76 -11.20
CA LEU A 111 6.06 -5.42 -10.30
C LEU A 111 6.24 -6.49 -9.23
N MET A 112 5.15 -6.92 -8.58
CA MET A 112 5.22 -8.00 -7.58
C MET A 112 5.70 -9.33 -8.20
N HIS A 113 5.22 -9.67 -9.40
CA HIS A 113 5.67 -10.86 -10.12
C HIS A 113 7.18 -10.82 -10.39
N SER A 114 7.66 -9.70 -10.91
CA SER A 114 9.07 -9.50 -11.23
C SER A 114 9.95 -9.56 -9.98
N MET A 115 9.54 -8.90 -8.90
CA MET A 115 10.26 -8.93 -7.62
C MET A 115 10.33 -10.34 -7.02
N VAL A 116 9.22 -11.07 -7.00
CA VAL A 116 9.12 -12.35 -6.28
C VAL A 116 9.60 -13.53 -7.11
N PHE A 117 9.18 -13.63 -8.37
CA PHE A 117 9.41 -14.81 -9.20
C PHE A 117 10.62 -14.67 -10.13
N GLU A 118 10.77 -13.52 -10.81
CA GLU A 118 11.84 -13.34 -11.80
C GLU A 118 13.18 -13.03 -11.12
N HIS A 119 13.20 -12.06 -10.20
CA HIS A 119 14.42 -11.54 -9.59
C HIS A 119 14.66 -12.02 -8.16
N LYS A 120 13.63 -12.51 -7.47
CA LYS A 120 13.71 -12.98 -6.06
C LYS A 120 14.28 -11.92 -5.11
N ILE A 121 13.90 -10.65 -5.34
CA ILE A 121 14.29 -9.48 -4.54
C ILE A 121 13.19 -9.11 -3.56
N TYR A 122 13.14 -9.83 -2.45
CA TYR A 122 12.19 -9.55 -1.37
C TYR A 122 12.77 -9.97 -0.02
N ASP A 123 12.33 -9.30 1.05
CA ASP A 123 12.70 -9.66 2.41
C ASP A 123 11.83 -10.84 2.89
N ARG A 124 12.36 -12.04 2.73
CA ARG A 124 11.68 -13.27 3.16
C ARG A 124 11.43 -13.29 4.66
N GLY A 125 12.38 -12.83 5.49
CA GLY A 125 12.24 -12.85 6.94
C GLY A 125 11.12 -11.92 7.40
N PHE A 126 11.09 -10.70 6.85
CA PHE A 126 10.00 -9.77 7.09
C PHE A 126 8.64 -10.36 6.69
N LEU A 127 8.52 -10.92 5.48
CA LEU A 127 7.26 -11.52 5.03
C LEU A 127 6.82 -12.69 5.91
N GLN A 128 7.75 -13.52 6.38
CA GLN A 128 7.42 -14.67 7.22
C GLN A 128 6.98 -14.27 8.63
N HIS A 129 7.55 -13.20 9.20
CA HIS A 129 7.37 -12.89 10.62
C HIS A 129 6.52 -11.64 10.90
N ARG A 130 6.33 -10.76 9.91
CA ARG A 130 5.69 -9.45 10.08
C ARG A 130 4.47 -9.26 9.19
N THR A 131 4.13 -10.25 8.38
CA THR A 131 2.95 -10.23 7.52
C THR A 131 2.22 -11.57 7.58
N ASN A 132 1.07 -11.63 6.91
CA ASN A 132 0.26 -12.83 6.71
C ASN A 132 0.73 -13.71 5.53
N ALA A 133 1.90 -13.45 4.94
CA ALA A 133 2.42 -14.24 3.82
C ALA A 133 2.51 -15.77 4.07
N PRO A 134 2.78 -16.29 5.30
CA PRO A 134 2.83 -17.74 5.51
C PRO A 134 1.44 -18.39 5.63
N TYR A 135 0.35 -17.61 5.69
CA TYR A 135 -0.99 -18.15 5.92
C TYR A 135 -1.48 -18.90 4.68
N LEU A 136 -2.01 -20.10 4.91
CA LEU A 136 -2.55 -20.95 3.85
C LEU A 136 -3.89 -20.41 3.36
N ILE A 137 -4.13 -20.57 2.06
CA ILE A 137 -5.39 -20.23 1.40
C ILE A 137 -6.14 -21.53 1.07
N GLY A 138 -7.41 -21.59 1.49
CA GLY A 138 -8.28 -22.71 1.21
C GLY A 138 -8.88 -22.67 -0.20
N PRO A 139 -9.62 -23.73 -0.60
CA PRO A 139 -10.20 -23.82 -1.95
C PRO A 139 -11.18 -22.70 -2.31
N SER A 140 -11.77 -22.02 -1.31
CA SER A 140 -12.67 -20.89 -1.51
C SER A 140 -11.95 -19.56 -1.83
N GLY A 141 -10.62 -19.52 -1.72
CA GLY A 141 -9.84 -18.29 -1.83
C GLY A 141 -9.71 -17.49 -0.53
N SER A 142 -10.34 -17.94 0.56
CA SER A 142 -10.16 -17.38 1.91
C SER A 142 -9.03 -18.08 2.66
N TYR A 143 -8.56 -17.51 3.79
CA TYR A 143 -7.62 -18.20 4.66
C TYR A 143 -8.15 -19.57 5.07
N ALA A 144 -7.26 -20.57 5.05
CA ALA A 144 -7.50 -21.85 5.68
C ALA A 144 -7.44 -21.67 7.19
N LEU A 145 -8.56 -21.90 7.87
CA LEU A 145 -8.70 -21.72 9.31
C LEU A 145 -8.81 -23.08 10.01
N SER A 146 -8.32 -23.16 11.25
CA SER A 146 -8.59 -24.27 12.15
C SER A 146 -10.06 -24.28 12.60
N ALA A 147 -10.47 -25.32 13.32
CA ALA A 147 -11.82 -25.39 13.90
C ALA A 147 -12.10 -24.20 14.84
N ASP A 148 -11.07 -23.65 15.47
CA ASP A 148 -11.14 -22.50 16.38
C ASP A 148 -11.00 -21.15 15.64
N GLY A 149 -10.95 -21.17 14.30
CA GLY A 149 -10.90 -19.97 13.48
C GLY A 149 -9.51 -19.34 13.33
N LYS A 150 -8.44 -20.02 13.75
CA LYS A 150 -7.07 -19.52 13.63
C LYS A 150 -6.48 -19.81 12.26
N ALA A 151 -5.65 -18.91 11.75
CA ALA A 151 -4.96 -19.10 10.48
C ALA A 151 -4.00 -20.31 10.53
N MET A 152 -4.00 -21.10 9.46
CA MET A 152 -3.12 -22.25 9.30
C MET A 152 -1.87 -21.88 8.52
N VAL A 153 -0.72 -22.45 8.90
CA VAL A 153 0.56 -22.35 8.21
C VAL A 153 1.12 -23.74 7.88
N TRP A 154 2.01 -23.84 6.90
CA TRP A 154 2.63 -25.12 6.54
C TRP A 154 3.92 -25.39 7.32
N ASP A 155 3.90 -26.39 8.20
CA ASP A 155 5.08 -26.89 8.88
C ASP A 155 5.85 -27.84 7.95
N ARG A 156 7.02 -27.40 7.48
CA ARG A 156 7.88 -28.17 6.57
C ARG A 156 8.55 -29.35 7.27
N VAL A 157 8.74 -29.31 8.59
CA VAL A 157 9.39 -30.38 9.36
C VAL A 157 8.38 -31.48 9.65
N ALA A 158 7.18 -31.12 10.10
CA ALA A 158 6.12 -32.09 10.36
C ALA A 158 5.37 -32.54 9.09
N GLY A 159 5.54 -31.84 7.97
CA GLY A 159 4.89 -32.17 6.70
C GLY A 159 3.36 -32.00 6.72
N ARG A 160 2.84 -31.10 7.56
CA ARG A 160 1.40 -30.86 7.73
C ARG A 160 1.09 -29.40 8.06
N ALA A 161 -0.16 -29.00 7.85
CA ALA A 161 -0.64 -27.71 8.30
C ALA A 161 -0.78 -27.68 9.84
N ARG A 162 -0.39 -26.58 10.47
CA ARG A 162 -0.53 -26.31 11.91
C ARG A 162 -1.04 -24.88 12.12
N GLU A 163 -1.55 -24.59 13.31
CA GLU A 163 -1.95 -23.23 13.67
C GLU A 163 -0.73 -22.31 13.70
N TRP A 164 -0.87 -21.05 13.29
CA TRP A 164 0.24 -20.10 13.17
C TRP A 164 0.95 -19.79 14.50
N ASP A 165 0.28 -19.99 15.64
CA ASP A 165 0.76 -19.73 17.00
C ASP A 165 1.15 -21.01 17.76
N ASP A 166 1.24 -22.14 17.06
CA ASP A 166 1.67 -23.39 17.68
C ASP A 166 3.13 -23.27 18.19
N PRO A 167 3.42 -23.59 19.46
CA PRO A 167 4.78 -23.44 20.01
C PRO A 167 5.85 -24.30 19.33
N GLY A 168 5.44 -25.28 18.52
CA GLY A 168 6.35 -26.20 17.83
C GLY A 168 6.66 -25.86 16.37
N ILE A 169 6.39 -24.63 15.91
CA ILE A 169 6.70 -24.15 14.55
C ILE A 169 7.56 -22.88 14.53
#